data_AF-A0A1C6B6D0-F1
#
_entry.id   AF-A0A1C6B6D0-F1
#
_cell.length_a   1.000
_cell.length_b   1.000
_cell.length_c   1.000
_cell.angle_alpha   90.00
_cell.angle_beta   90.00
_cell.angle_gamma   90.00
#
_symmetry.space_group_name_H-M   'P 1'
#
loop_
_entity.id
_entity.type
_entity.pdbx_description
1 polymer ?
#
loop_
_entity_poly.entity_id
_entity_poly.type
_entity_poly.pdbx_seq_one_letter_code
_entity_poly.pdbx_strand_id
1 'polypeptide(L)'
;MKFRSKTGEVYIGILEAMDYYCDSKEDCNDCALREPVKSYQKQKNPCYAYVADNPHEAARLMGFEVVEDEQFREVTKMMKEANMDKPRICDVLGVNVDEEFEFDFDSNQVSRGTMKIGADGLRYYKDKKDWFQCWNEKDLIYIINHPDRIIRKPRFTQQEVERAKAIKTLWPCAKAIVKAESGAISVVGATIELNVDHFPSLHPGKTVTLDEIIGGAE
;
A
#
# COMPACT_ATOMS: atom_id res chain seq x y z
N MET A 1 -17.73 12.68 10.46
CA MET A 1 -17.87 13.99 11.15
C MET A 1 -19.24 14.04 11.78
N LYS A 2 -19.39 14.67 12.95
CA LYS A 2 -20.68 14.88 13.60
C LYS A 2 -21.06 16.35 13.55
N PHE A 3 -22.34 16.64 13.47
CA PHE A 3 -22.87 18.00 13.36
C PHE A 3 -23.92 18.20 14.44
N ARG A 4 -23.75 19.23 15.27
CA ARG A 4 -24.69 19.55 16.35
C ARG A 4 -25.55 20.75 15.98
N SER A 5 -26.87 20.60 16.07
CA SER A 5 -27.81 21.70 15.84
C SER A 5 -27.82 22.67 17.02
N LYS A 6 -28.46 23.83 16.83
CA LYS A 6 -28.70 24.80 17.93
C LYS A 6 -29.57 24.24 19.06
N THR A 7 -30.38 23.21 18.78
CA THR A 7 -31.21 22.51 19.77
C THR A 7 -30.41 21.45 20.56
N GLY A 8 -29.16 21.17 20.16
CA GLY A 8 -28.30 20.18 20.79
C GLY A 8 -28.37 18.77 20.19
N GLU A 9 -29.20 18.57 19.16
CA GLU A 9 -29.30 17.30 18.42
C GLU A 9 -28.03 17.06 17.60
N VAL A 10 -27.56 15.81 17.57
CA VAL A 10 -26.30 15.44 16.91
C VAL A 10 -26.58 14.49 15.75
N TYR A 11 -26.11 14.86 14.56
CA TYR A 11 -26.27 14.11 13.32
C TYR A 11 -24.93 13.51 12.88
N ILE A 12 -24.95 12.27 12.41
CA ILE A 12 -23.77 11.51 11.99
C ILE A 12 -23.61 11.67 10.48
N GLY A 13 -23.07 12.83 10.09
CA GLY A 13 -22.77 13.16 8.69
C GLY A 13 -23.51 14.39 8.20
N ILE A 14 -22.95 15.06 7.18
CA ILE A 14 -23.45 16.34 6.69
C ILE A 14 -24.77 16.18 5.93
N LEU A 15 -25.00 15.02 5.30
CA LEU A 15 -26.23 14.76 4.54
C LEU A 15 -27.44 14.65 5.47
N GLU A 16 -27.29 13.93 6.58
CA GLU A 16 -28.34 13.80 7.60
C GLU A 16 -28.68 15.16 8.24
N ALA A 17 -27.65 15.96 8.53
CA ALA A 17 -27.83 17.33 9.01
C ALA A 17 -28.54 18.22 7.98
N MET A 18 -28.22 18.05 6.70
CA MET A 18 -28.88 18.79 5.61
C MET A 18 -30.34 18.36 5.44
N ASP A 19 -30.66 17.07 5.52
CA ASP A 19 -32.04 16.58 5.41
C ASP A 19 -32.91 17.22 6.51
N TYR A 20 -32.44 17.20 7.76
CA TYR A 20 -33.13 17.88 8.86
C TYR A 20 -33.26 19.40 8.64
N TYR A 21 -32.21 20.06 8.16
CA TYR A 21 -32.25 21.49 7.87
C TYR A 21 -33.27 21.82 6.77
N CYS A 22 -33.32 21.01 5.70
CA CYS A 22 -34.28 21.17 4.61
C CYS A 22 -35.72 20.92 5.08
N ASP A 23 -35.95 19.87 5.88
CA ASP A 23 -37.27 19.54 6.43
C ASP A 23 -37.80 20.61 7.39
N SER A 24 -36.90 21.37 8.05
CA SER A 24 -37.26 22.49 8.92
C SER A 24 -37.73 23.75 8.19
N LYS A 25 -37.66 23.78 6.86
CA LYS A 25 -37.97 24.95 6.03
C LYS A 25 -39.27 24.75 5.25
N GLU A 26 -40.09 25.80 5.19
CA GLU A 26 -41.33 25.79 4.38
C GLU A 26 -41.04 25.83 2.88
N ASP A 27 -39.98 26.54 2.46
CA ASP A 27 -39.52 26.60 1.08
C ASP A 27 -38.00 26.89 0.96
N CYS A 28 -37.50 26.90 -0.27
CA CYS A 28 -36.09 27.20 -0.57
C CYS A 28 -35.80 28.69 -0.80
N ASN A 29 -36.76 29.60 -0.63
CA ASN A 29 -36.59 31.00 -1.00
C ASN A 29 -35.55 31.69 -0.11
N ASP A 30 -35.61 31.43 1.20
CA ASP A 30 -34.70 31.97 2.22
C ASP A 30 -33.68 30.92 2.71
N CYS A 31 -33.29 30.01 1.80
CA CYS A 31 -32.29 28.99 2.12
C CYS A 31 -30.87 29.57 2.11
N ALA A 32 -30.13 29.39 3.21
CA ALA A 32 -28.73 29.82 3.33
C ALA A 32 -27.78 29.16 2.30
N LEU A 33 -28.16 28.02 1.73
CA LEU A 33 -27.40 27.32 0.70
C LEU A 33 -27.72 27.80 -0.73
N ARG A 34 -28.71 28.68 -0.91
CA ARG A 34 -29.23 29.07 -2.24
C ARG A 34 -28.17 29.66 -3.16
N GLU A 35 -27.34 30.57 -2.64
CA GLU A 35 -26.27 31.20 -3.40
C GLU A 35 -25.10 30.25 -3.72
N PRO A 36 -24.50 29.53 -2.75
CA PRO A 36 -23.36 28.67 -3.04
C PRO A 36 -23.73 27.46 -3.93
N VAL A 37 -24.97 26.97 -3.87
CA VAL A 37 -25.43 25.85 -4.71
C VAL A 37 -25.53 26.24 -6.19
N LYS A 38 -25.50 27.54 -6.55
CA LYS A 38 -25.56 27.97 -7.96
C LYS A 38 -24.45 27.36 -8.82
N SER A 39 -23.25 27.19 -8.27
CA SER A 39 -22.13 26.55 -8.97
C SER A 39 -22.34 25.05 -9.22
N TYR A 40 -23.28 24.43 -8.50
CA TYR A 40 -23.64 23.02 -8.58
C TYR A 40 -24.94 22.75 -9.38
N GLN A 41 -25.57 23.77 -9.98
CA GLN A 41 -26.87 23.66 -10.67
C GLN A 41 -26.95 22.61 -11.77
N LYS A 42 -25.82 22.24 -12.39
CA LYS A 42 -25.77 21.22 -13.44
C LYS A 42 -25.82 19.79 -12.89
N GLN A 43 -25.68 19.60 -11.58
CA GLN A 43 -25.75 18.30 -10.95
C GLN A 43 -27.20 17.87 -10.73
N LYS A 44 -27.43 16.55 -10.68
CA LYS A 44 -28.77 15.99 -10.44
C LYS A 44 -29.36 16.44 -9.09
N ASN A 45 -28.51 16.53 -8.07
CA ASN A 45 -28.86 16.98 -6.72
C ASN A 45 -27.88 18.07 -6.25
N PRO A 46 -28.07 19.34 -6.66
CA PRO A 46 -27.10 20.42 -6.42
C PRO A 46 -26.78 20.68 -4.95
N CYS A 47 -27.78 20.64 -4.06
CA CYS A 47 -27.58 20.82 -2.62
C CYS A 47 -26.75 19.69 -2.00
N TYR A 48 -27.12 18.43 -2.27
CA TYR A 48 -26.39 17.25 -1.79
C TYR A 48 -24.92 17.27 -2.25
N ALA A 49 -24.69 17.63 -3.51
CA ALA A 49 -23.35 17.72 -4.06
C ALA A 49 -22.52 18.83 -3.38
N TYR A 50 -23.10 20.01 -3.21
CA TYR A 50 -22.42 21.12 -2.54
C TYR A 50 -22.05 20.77 -1.10
N VAL A 51 -22.97 20.22 -0.31
CA VAL A 51 -22.71 19.92 1.11
C VAL A 51 -21.74 18.76 1.29
N ALA A 52 -21.70 17.80 0.36
CA ALA A 52 -20.73 16.71 0.38
C ALA A 52 -19.30 17.20 0.12
N ASP A 53 -19.13 18.12 -0.84
CA ASP A 53 -17.83 18.72 -1.16
C ASP A 53 -17.38 19.75 -0.11
N ASN A 54 -18.32 20.41 0.58
CA ASN A 54 -18.05 21.54 1.46
C ASN A 54 -18.66 21.37 2.87
N PRO A 55 -18.37 20.28 3.60
CA PRO A 55 -19.10 19.91 4.81
C PRO A 55 -18.98 20.94 5.96
N HIS A 56 -17.82 21.57 6.11
CA HIS A 56 -17.62 22.59 7.15
C HIS A 56 -18.36 23.90 6.83
N GLU A 57 -18.28 24.36 5.59
CA GLU A 57 -18.94 25.60 5.17
C GLU A 57 -20.46 25.42 5.11
N ALA A 58 -20.93 24.27 4.62
CA ALA A 58 -22.34 23.90 4.65
C ALA A 58 -22.88 23.87 6.08
N ALA A 59 -22.17 23.25 7.02
CA ALA A 59 -22.55 23.24 8.43
C ALA A 59 -22.68 24.66 9.00
N ARG A 60 -21.70 25.53 8.72
CA ARG A 60 -21.72 26.94 9.13
C ARG A 60 -22.96 27.68 8.60
N LEU A 61 -23.28 27.50 7.31
CA LEU A 61 -24.42 28.15 6.66
C LEU A 61 -25.76 27.63 7.19
N MET A 62 -25.86 26.32 7.43
CA MET A 62 -27.05 25.68 8.00
C MET A 62 -27.19 25.91 9.51
N GLY A 63 -26.16 26.46 10.17
CA GLY A 63 -26.17 26.79 11.59
C GLY A 63 -25.85 25.60 12.51
N PHE A 64 -25.15 24.59 12.00
CA PHE A 64 -24.61 23.48 12.78
C PHE A 64 -23.19 23.78 13.26
N GLU A 65 -22.90 23.33 14.47
CA GLU A 65 -21.54 23.22 14.99
C GLU A 65 -20.93 21.91 14.50
N VAL A 66 -19.72 21.98 13.93
CA VAL A 66 -18.96 20.77 13.61
C VAL A 66 -18.37 20.22 14.90
N VAL A 67 -18.87 19.07 15.32
CA VAL A 67 -18.31 18.32 16.44
C VAL A 67 -17.26 17.37 15.87
N GLU A 68 -16.01 17.80 15.92
CA GLU A 68 -14.88 16.90 15.75
C GLU A 68 -14.82 16.01 16.98
N ASP A 69 -15.11 14.70 16.85
CA ASP A 69 -14.85 13.76 17.93
C ASP A 69 -13.34 13.78 18.19
N GLU A 70 -12.91 14.33 19.33
CA GLU A 70 -11.50 14.28 19.77
C GLU A 70 -10.99 12.84 19.82
N GLN A 71 -11.86 11.89 20.18
CA GLN A 71 -11.57 10.45 20.09
C GLN A 71 -11.32 9.98 18.64
N PHE A 72 -12.05 10.51 17.66
CA PHE A 72 -11.81 10.18 16.26
C PHE A 72 -10.52 10.83 15.75
N ARG A 73 -10.19 12.04 16.21
CA ARG A 73 -8.94 12.74 15.89
C ARG A 73 -7.72 12.03 16.50
N GLU A 74 -7.82 11.59 17.75
CA GLU A 74 -6.80 10.79 18.42
C GLU A 74 -6.66 9.41 17.77
N VAL A 75 -7.75 8.70 17.48
CA VAL A 75 -7.69 7.42 16.75
C VAL A 75 -7.08 7.61 15.35
N THR A 76 -7.45 8.64 14.61
CA THR A 76 -6.88 8.92 13.28
C THR A 76 -5.40 9.27 13.37
N LYS A 77 -4.99 10.01 14.41
CA LYS A 77 -3.60 10.36 14.68
C LYS A 77 -2.80 9.11 15.10
N MET A 78 -3.35 8.28 15.97
CA MET A 78 -2.79 6.99 16.36
C MET A 78 -2.69 6.02 15.18
N MET A 79 -3.66 6.01 14.25
CA MET A 79 -3.60 5.20 13.02
C MET A 79 -2.54 5.69 12.04
N LYS A 80 -2.29 7.01 11.97
CA LYS A 80 -1.19 7.58 11.17
C LYS A 80 0.19 7.39 11.82
N GLU A 81 0.25 7.34 13.15
CA GLU A 81 1.49 7.24 13.93
C GLU A 81 1.88 5.79 14.25
N ALA A 82 0.93 4.85 14.24
CA ALA A 82 1.17 3.43 14.44
C ALA A 82 1.27 2.67 13.11
N ASN A 83 2.41 2.81 12.42
CA ASN A 83 2.97 1.79 11.52
C ASN A 83 1.96 1.08 10.58
N MET A 84 1.09 1.85 9.90
CA MET A 84 0.13 1.36 8.89
C MET A 84 0.70 1.36 7.46
N ASP A 85 1.97 1.71 7.28
CA ASP A 85 2.59 1.79 5.94
C ASP A 85 2.67 0.42 5.24
N LYS A 86 2.57 -0.68 6.00
CA LYS A 86 2.60 -2.05 5.48
C LYS A 86 1.27 -2.78 5.74
N PRO A 87 0.48 -3.06 4.69
CA PRO A 87 -0.73 -3.88 4.81
C PRO A 87 -0.45 -5.26 5.41
N ARG A 88 -1.32 -5.76 6.29
CA ARG A 88 -1.16 -7.07 6.96
C ARG A 88 -0.93 -8.22 5.99
N ILE A 89 -1.49 -8.15 4.78
CA ILE A 89 -1.28 -9.16 3.74
C ILE A 89 0.20 -9.27 3.34
N CYS A 90 0.97 -8.17 3.39
CA CYS A 90 2.40 -8.20 3.13
C CYS A 90 3.13 -9.07 4.17
N ASP A 91 2.74 -9.05 5.44
CA ASP A 91 3.34 -9.92 6.46
C ASP A 91 2.94 -11.39 6.26
N VAL A 92 1.68 -11.65 5.89
CA VAL A 92 1.19 -13.00 5.59
C VAL A 92 1.96 -13.61 4.41
N LEU A 93 2.23 -12.81 3.38
CA LEU A 93 2.99 -13.22 2.20
C LEU A 93 4.50 -13.12 2.41
N GLY A 94 4.95 -12.51 3.51
CA GLY A 94 6.34 -12.19 3.75
C GLY A 94 6.94 -11.15 2.78
N VAL A 95 6.14 -10.44 1.98
CA VAL A 95 6.58 -9.44 1.00
C VAL A 95 6.64 -8.03 1.60
N ASN A 96 7.32 -7.10 0.94
CA ASN A 96 7.30 -5.67 1.25
C ASN A 96 6.27 -4.96 0.37
N VAL A 97 5.88 -3.76 0.77
CA VAL A 97 4.98 -2.93 -0.05
C VAL A 97 5.65 -2.59 -1.36
N ASP A 98 4.90 -2.73 -2.44
CA ASP A 98 5.32 -2.54 -3.82
C ASP A 98 6.49 -3.43 -4.29
N GLU A 99 6.90 -4.42 -3.48
CA GLU A 99 7.88 -5.42 -3.91
C GLU A 99 7.33 -6.21 -5.08
N GLU A 100 8.12 -6.28 -6.16
CA GLU A 100 7.83 -7.12 -7.32
C GLU A 100 8.16 -8.58 -7.00
N PHE A 101 7.18 -9.45 -7.13
CA PHE A 101 7.34 -10.90 -6.99
C PHE A 101 6.55 -11.66 -8.04
N GLU A 102 6.97 -12.89 -8.34
CA GLU A 102 6.22 -13.85 -9.14
C GLU A 102 5.68 -14.95 -8.24
N PHE A 103 4.72 -15.73 -8.74
CA PHE A 103 4.12 -16.81 -7.99
C PHE A 103 4.02 -18.07 -8.85
N ASP A 104 4.46 -19.20 -8.31
CA ASP A 104 4.34 -20.49 -8.97
C ASP A 104 2.95 -21.09 -8.73
N PHE A 105 2.09 -21.04 -9.75
CA PHE A 105 0.73 -21.60 -9.71
C PHE A 105 0.66 -23.09 -10.09
N ASP A 106 1.78 -23.80 -10.06
CA ASP A 106 1.94 -25.14 -10.65
C ASP A 106 1.74 -25.16 -12.18
N SER A 107 2.16 -26.25 -12.83
CA SER A 107 2.16 -26.43 -14.28
C SER A 107 0.78 -26.33 -14.97
N ASN A 108 -0.30 -26.24 -14.21
CA ASN A 108 -1.68 -26.28 -14.70
C ASN A 108 -2.37 -24.91 -14.77
N GLN A 109 -1.69 -23.84 -14.36
CA GLN A 109 -2.23 -22.49 -14.40
C GLN A 109 -1.28 -21.54 -15.13
N VAL A 110 -1.84 -20.64 -15.93
CA VAL A 110 -1.04 -19.63 -16.65
C VAL A 110 -0.46 -18.67 -15.62
N SER A 111 0.87 -18.67 -15.46
CA SER A 111 1.57 -17.65 -14.68
C SER A 111 1.12 -16.26 -15.13
N ARG A 112 0.65 -15.44 -14.18
CA ARG A 112 0.11 -14.10 -14.45
C ARG A 112 1.18 -13.01 -14.51
N GLY A 113 2.46 -13.42 -14.61
CA GLY A 113 3.60 -12.52 -14.61
C GLY A 113 3.85 -11.90 -13.22
N THR A 114 4.61 -10.82 -13.21
CA THR A 114 5.04 -10.13 -12.00
C THR A 114 3.87 -9.45 -11.28
N MET A 115 3.83 -9.58 -9.96
CA MET A 115 2.82 -9.08 -9.06
C MET A 115 3.43 -8.17 -7.98
N LYS A 116 2.60 -7.38 -7.30
CA LYS A 116 2.96 -6.65 -6.08
C LYS A 116 1.74 -6.42 -5.18
N ILE A 117 1.99 -6.06 -3.93
CA ILE A 117 0.96 -5.53 -3.01
C ILE A 117 1.19 -4.04 -2.83
N GLY A 118 0.21 -3.20 -3.17
CA GLY A 118 0.29 -1.76 -2.98
C GLY A 118 0.14 -1.35 -1.51
N ALA A 119 0.47 -0.10 -1.19
CA ALA A 119 0.29 0.46 0.15
C ALA A 119 -1.19 0.48 0.61
N ASP A 120 -2.11 0.39 -0.34
CA ASP A 120 -3.55 0.23 -0.11
C ASP A 120 -3.98 -1.21 0.23
N GLY A 121 -3.04 -2.16 0.25
CA GLY A 121 -3.30 -3.57 0.52
C GLY A 121 -3.87 -4.34 -0.65
N LEU A 122 -3.98 -3.72 -1.82
CA LEU A 122 -4.52 -4.35 -3.02
C LEU A 122 -3.40 -5.01 -3.82
N ARG A 123 -3.74 -6.10 -4.51
CA ARG A 123 -2.82 -6.83 -5.37
C ARG A 123 -2.88 -6.31 -6.79
N TYR A 124 -1.70 -6.11 -7.38
CA TYR A 124 -1.53 -5.68 -8.75
C TYR A 124 -0.77 -6.73 -9.55
N TYR A 125 -1.01 -6.79 -10.86
CA TYR A 125 -0.17 -7.52 -11.80
C TYR A 125 0.39 -6.55 -12.84
N LYS A 126 1.54 -6.90 -13.38
CA LYS A 126 2.27 -6.12 -14.39
C LYS A 126 1.91 -6.65 -15.77
N ASP A 127 1.36 -5.80 -16.63
CA ASP A 127 1.28 -6.07 -18.06
C ASP A 127 2.17 -5.07 -18.80
N LYS A 128 3.21 -5.58 -19.47
CA LYS A 128 4.30 -4.80 -20.08
C LYS A 128 4.98 -3.87 -19.06
N LYS A 129 4.51 -2.63 -18.95
CA LYS A 129 5.07 -1.59 -18.06
C LYS A 129 4.03 -1.02 -17.09
N ASP A 130 2.76 -1.33 -17.28
CA ASP A 130 1.67 -0.76 -16.50
C ASP A 130 1.20 -1.75 -15.43
N TRP A 131 0.72 -1.20 -14.32
CA TRP A 131 0.21 -1.96 -13.18
C TRP A 131 -1.30 -1.92 -13.17
N PHE A 132 -1.91 -3.09 -13.10
CA PHE A 132 -3.36 -3.24 -13.10
C PHE A 132 -3.81 -3.95 -11.83
N GLN A 133 -4.85 -3.41 -11.20
CA GLN A 133 -5.42 -4.02 -10.01
C GLN A 133 -6.08 -5.35 -10.35
N CYS A 134 -5.84 -6.37 -9.51
CA CYS A 134 -6.34 -7.72 -9.73
C CYS A 134 -7.47 -8.08 -8.75
N TRP A 135 -8.65 -8.37 -9.29
CA TRP A 135 -9.86 -8.68 -8.51
C TRP A 135 -10.15 -10.19 -8.36
N ASN A 136 -9.22 -11.08 -8.74
CA ASN A 136 -9.44 -12.53 -8.63
C ASN A 136 -9.15 -13.04 -7.19
N GLU A 137 -10.20 -13.13 -6.38
CA GLU A 137 -10.13 -13.57 -4.99
C GLU A 137 -9.65 -15.02 -4.83
N LYS A 138 -10.00 -15.93 -5.75
CA LYS A 138 -9.58 -17.34 -5.68
C LYS A 138 -8.08 -17.48 -5.70
N ASP A 139 -7.42 -16.74 -6.59
CA ASP A 139 -5.96 -16.76 -6.68
C ASP A 139 -5.33 -16.08 -5.45
N LEU A 140 -5.98 -15.06 -4.90
CA LEU A 140 -5.47 -14.38 -3.71
C LEU A 140 -5.44 -15.31 -2.51
N ILE A 141 -6.54 -16.05 -2.32
CA ILE A 141 -6.65 -17.08 -1.28
C ILE A 141 -5.58 -18.15 -1.50
N TYR A 142 -5.36 -18.58 -2.74
CA TYR A 142 -4.34 -19.57 -3.06
C TYR A 142 -2.92 -19.09 -2.72
N ILE A 143 -2.56 -17.86 -3.11
CA ILE A 143 -1.26 -17.26 -2.79
C ILE A 143 -1.08 -17.13 -1.27
N ILE A 144 -2.12 -16.68 -0.55
CA ILE A 144 -2.09 -16.54 0.91
C ILE A 144 -1.84 -17.89 1.61
N ASN A 145 -2.37 -18.98 1.08
CA ASN A 145 -2.20 -20.31 1.64
C ASN A 145 -0.85 -20.96 1.29
N HIS A 146 -0.12 -20.41 0.31
CA HIS A 146 1.14 -20.96 -0.20
C HIS A 146 2.21 -19.88 -0.39
N PRO A 147 2.52 -19.07 0.65
CA PRO A 147 3.50 -17.98 0.53
C PRO A 147 4.93 -18.48 0.23
N ASP A 148 5.20 -19.76 0.51
CA ASP A 148 6.46 -20.45 0.17
C ASP A 148 6.72 -20.54 -1.34
N ARG A 149 5.69 -20.38 -2.17
CA ARG A 149 5.77 -20.42 -3.64
C ARG A 149 6.00 -19.05 -4.28
N ILE A 150 6.17 -18.02 -3.47
CA ILE A 150 6.53 -16.68 -3.93
C ILE A 150 7.99 -16.69 -4.41
N ILE A 151 8.17 -16.36 -5.68
CA ILE A 151 9.47 -16.22 -6.32
C ILE A 151 9.81 -14.73 -6.34
N ARG A 152 10.87 -14.35 -5.63
CA ARG A 152 11.30 -12.95 -5.50
C ARG A 152 12.80 -12.82 -5.61
N LYS A 153 13.27 -11.58 -5.74
CA LYS A 153 14.70 -11.29 -5.64
C LYS A 153 15.19 -11.61 -4.23
N PRO A 154 16.41 -12.16 -4.07
CA PRO A 154 16.99 -12.35 -2.74
C PRO A 154 17.07 -11.02 -2.00
N ARG A 155 16.66 -11.01 -0.74
CA ARG A 155 16.88 -9.86 0.16
C ARG A 155 18.12 -10.14 0.99
N PHE A 156 19.12 -9.29 0.86
CA PHE A 156 20.37 -9.46 1.58
C PHE A 156 20.33 -8.68 2.88
N THR A 157 20.78 -9.30 3.96
CA THR A 157 20.99 -8.60 5.22
C THR A 157 22.07 -7.53 5.08
N GLN A 158 22.06 -6.51 5.94
CA GLN A 158 23.12 -5.49 5.96
C GLN A 158 24.51 -6.14 6.10
N GLN A 159 24.62 -7.25 6.83
CA GLN A 159 25.88 -7.98 6.97
C GLN A 159 26.35 -8.59 5.63
N GLU A 160 25.45 -9.19 4.86
CA GLU A 160 25.75 -9.69 3.51
C GLU A 160 26.15 -8.56 2.57
N VAL A 161 25.51 -7.40 2.68
CA VAL A 161 25.87 -6.19 1.92
C VAL A 161 27.27 -5.71 2.26
N GLU A 162 27.62 -5.59 3.55
CA GLU A 162 28.98 -5.19 3.95
C GLU A 162 30.03 -6.21 3.51
N ARG A 163 29.72 -7.51 3.54
CA ARG A 163 30.60 -8.55 2.98
C ARG A 163 30.79 -8.38 1.47
N ALA A 164 29.72 -8.10 0.73
CA ALA A 164 29.81 -7.85 -0.71
C ALA A 164 30.66 -6.61 -1.04
N LYS A 165 30.51 -5.53 -0.26
CA LYS A 165 31.39 -4.34 -0.37
C LYS A 165 32.85 -4.71 -0.11
N ALA A 166 33.14 -5.45 0.95
CA ALA A 166 34.49 -5.88 1.29
C ALA A 166 35.11 -6.75 0.19
N ILE A 167 34.36 -7.71 -0.37
CA ILE A 167 34.80 -8.52 -1.52
C ILE A 167 35.16 -7.63 -2.70
N LYS A 168 34.30 -6.66 -3.04
CA LYS A 168 34.55 -5.73 -4.15
C LYS A 168 35.78 -4.84 -3.94
N THR A 169 36.03 -4.43 -2.69
CA THR A 169 37.22 -3.65 -2.33
C THR A 169 38.50 -4.48 -2.40
N LEU A 170 38.49 -5.72 -1.89
CA LEU A 170 39.67 -6.59 -1.87
C LEU A 170 39.99 -7.17 -3.25
N TRP A 171 38.96 -7.48 -4.04
CA TRP A 171 39.08 -8.00 -5.39
C TRP A 171 38.23 -7.17 -6.36
N PRO A 172 38.79 -6.08 -6.91
CA PRO A 172 38.08 -5.22 -7.87
C PRO A 172 37.60 -5.95 -9.14
N CYS A 173 38.19 -7.11 -9.46
CA CYS A 173 37.80 -7.97 -10.56
C CYS A 173 36.59 -8.87 -10.25
N ALA A 174 36.16 -8.96 -8.99
CA ALA A 174 34.99 -9.72 -8.58
C ALA A 174 33.71 -9.08 -9.15
N LYS A 175 32.84 -9.91 -9.73
CA LYS A 175 31.61 -9.47 -10.42
C LYS A 175 30.35 -9.98 -9.74
N ALA A 176 30.36 -11.24 -9.31
CA ALA A 176 29.17 -11.92 -8.83
C ALA A 176 29.51 -12.98 -7.78
N ILE A 177 28.50 -13.42 -7.06
CA ILE A 177 28.54 -14.56 -6.14
C ILE A 177 27.61 -15.64 -6.70
N VAL A 178 28.10 -16.87 -6.73
CA VAL A 178 27.36 -18.05 -7.19
C VAL A 178 27.23 -19.01 -6.02
N LYS A 179 26.02 -19.51 -5.77
CA LYS A 179 25.79 -20.65 -4.88
C LYS A 179 25.45 -21.86 -5.71
N ALA A 180 26.35 -22.83 -5.75
CA ALA A 180 26.13 -24.09 -6.46
C ALA A 180 24.96 -24.86 -5.82
N GLU A 181 24.40 -25.82 -6.55
CA GLU A 181 23.38 -26.75 -6.02
C GLU A 181 23.88 -27.53 -4.80
N SER A 182 25.20 -27.80 -4.73
CA SER A 182 25.85 -28.39 -3.56
C SER A 182 25.90 -27.48 -2.33
N GLY A 183 25.49 -26.22 -2.46
CA GLY A 183 25.55 -25.19 -1.43
C GLY A 183 26.86 -24.40 -1.42
N ALA A 184 27.91 -24.84 -2.13
CA ALA A 184 29.20 -24.15 -2.18
C ALA A 184 29.08 -22.75 -2.79
N ILE A 185 29.75 -21.77 -2.17
CA ILE A 185 29.71 -20.37 -2.61
C ILE A 185 31.04 -19.99 -3.25
N SER A 186 30.99 -19.46 -4.47
CA SER A 186 32.18 -18.97 -5.20
C SER A 186 32.00 -17.55 -5.72
N VAL A 187 33.11 -16.83 -5.83
CA VAL A 187 33.15 -15.48 -6.38
C VAL A 187 33.56 -15.52 -7.85
N VAL A 188 32.75 -14.94 -8.72
CA VAL A 188 33.06 -14.83 -10.15
C VAL A 188 34.04 -13.69 -10.36
N GLY A 189 35.16 -13.97 -11.04
CA GLY A 189 36.19 -12.99 -11.35
C GLY A 189 37.32 -12.93 -10.31
N ALA A 190 37.13 -13.54 -9.14
CA ALA A 190 38.18 -13.79 -8.17
C ALA A 190 38.04 -15.26 -7.72
N THR A 191 38.96 -16.13 -8.13
CA THR A 191 38.89 -17.59 -7.92
C THR A 191 38.97 -17.98 -6.43
N ILE A 192 37.89 -17.70 -5.69
CA ILE A 192 37.80 -17.77 -4.23
C ILE A 192 36.48 -18.46 -3.89
N GLU A 193 36.56 -19.37 -2.93
CA GLU A 193 35.41 -19.99 -2.30
C GLU A 193 35.13 -19.33 -0.94
N LEU A 194 33.86 -19.15 -0.62
CA LEU A 194 33.40 -18.56 0.62
C LEU A 194 32.68 -19.62 1.45
N ASN A 195 32.67 -19.42 2.76
CA ASN A 195 31.82 -20.22 3.65
C ASN A 195 30.34 -20.02 3.26
N VAL A 196 29.59 -21.12 3.23
CA VAL A 196 28.16 -21.17 2.90
C VAL A 196 27.31 -20.28 3.82
N ASP A 197 27.80 -20.03 5.04
CA ASP A 197 27.15 -19.17 6.05
C ASP A 197 27.34 -17.67 5.79
N HIS A 198 28.17 -17.28 4.82
CA HIS A 198 28.42 -15.87 4.52
C HIS A 198 27.27 -15.21 3.74
N PHE A 199 26.51 -15.98 2.96
CA PHE A 199 25.35 -15.50 2.20
C PHE A 199 24.17 -16.48 2.36
N PRO A 200 23.56 -16.56 3.56
CA PRO A 200 22.42 -17.42 3.81
C PRO A 200 21.20 -17.06 2.96
N SER A 201 21.06 -15.79 2.56
CA SER A 201 19.92 -15.29 1.77
C SER A 201 20.01 -15.69 0.28
N LEU A 202 21.17 -16.16 -0.17
CA LEU A 202 21.35 -16.70 -1.52
C LEU A 202 20.89 -18.17 -1.55
N HIS A 203 19.95 -18.49 -2.42
CA HIS A 203 19.48 -19.86 -2.62
C HIS A 203 20.43 -20.66 -3.53
N PRO A 204 20.51 -22.00 -3.39
CA PRO A 204 21.25 -22.87 -4.30
C PRO A 204 20.81 -22.68 -5.77
N GLY A 205 21.76 -22.84 -6.69
CA GLY A 205 21.55 -22.69 -8.13
C GLY A 205 21.41 -21.24 -8.60
N LYS A 206 21.60 -20.25 -7.71
CA LYS A 206 21.47 -18.82 -8.03
C LYS A 206 22.81 -18.14 -8.15
N THR A 207 22.86 -17.18 -9.08
CA THR A 207 23.96 -16.24 -9.30
C THR A 207 23.42 -14.84 -9.10
N VAL A 208 24.13 -14.01 -8.33
CA VAL A 208 23.78 -12.62 -8.07
C VAL A 208 25.02 -11.74 -8.23
N THR A 209 24.87 -10.58 -8.84
CA THR A 209 25.99 -9.64 -8.98
C THR A 209 26.29 -8.94 -7.66
N LEU A 210 27.54 -8.55 -7.43
CA LEU A 210 27.89 -7.78 -6.23
C LEU A 210 27.16 -6.44 -6.18
N ASP A 211 26.91 -5.82 -7.33
CA ASP A 211 26.15 -4.56 -7.42
C ASP A 211 24.68 -4.75 -7.03
N GLU A 212 24.05 -5.87 -7.36
CA GLU A 212 22.69 -6.20 -6.90
C GLU A 212 22.64 -6.42 -5.39
N ILE A 213 23.65 -7.07 -4.80
CA ILE A 213 23.73 -7.21 -3.34
C ILE A 213 23.91 -5.84 -2.68
N ILE A 214 24.83 -5.02 -3.20
CA ILE A 214 25.19 -3.72 -2.61
C ILE A 214 24.05 -2.70 -2.77
N GLY A 215 23.35 -2.71 -3.91
CA GLY A 215 22.23 -1.83 -4.21
C GLY A 215 20.89 -2.31 -3.67
N GLY A 216 20.80 -3.55 -3.19
CA GLY A 216 19.58 -4.18 -2.67
C GLY A 216 19.48 -4.23 -1.15
N ALA A 217 20.22 -3.37 -0.43
CA ALA A 217 20.08 -3.26 1.02
C ALA A 217 18.74 -2.61 1.38
N GLU A 218 17.90 -3.33 2.12
CA GLU A 218 16.73 -2.80 2.83
C GLU A 218 16.93 -2.97 4.35
#